data_AF-A0A949JBD3-F1
#
_entry.id   AF-A0A949JBD3-F1
#
_cell.length_a   1.000
_cell.length_b   1.000
_cell.length_c   1.000
_cell.angle_alpha   90.00
_cell.angle_beta   90.00
_cell.angle_gamma   90.00
#
_symmetry.space_group_name_H-M   'P 1'
#
loop_
_entity.id
_entity.type
_entity.pdbx_description
1 polymer ?
#
loop_
_entity_poly.entity_id
_entity_poly.type
_entity_poly.pdbx_seq_one_letter_code
_entity_poly.pdbx_strand_id
1 'polypeptide(L)'
;MKGKIGVVTVLTALLVLSAAASGLQNSLTIHVRVAGEKNDLAVFQLEKISEDKTTLTAKIADVDMAIFQYHFAIAKVAKHIDLRIIEVGPGYYVVTIPKNKLKPIGLNDYVLKLPGSFLKKSMSTAFSSYEGAELLDVNVFANNKYMRTFVANMGVDIAHVDLEGGYMRILASYEDLLALELAGFDVEVTCNLSDIGTFQLEPEYYTYPEVVNELPQIQSDHSAIAKTFSLGTSYEGRDIPGIKISDNVGTNESEPEVFICAMHHAREAATLNVAMYIINYLTDNYGSNSAVTNAVNNLEIYIIPVVNPDGKVYDDSGGSYGSGRSWRKNRQPCSGGIGTDLNRNYSYQWGGSGSSGTCTSDTFRGYSAFDAPESAAVRDFVLAHPDITILFTYHSYGDLVLWPWGYTYNAISDADDRQVHEIIGQNYAGYVGYTPQQASDLYLASGTTDDWSYGVTQNDAMPIFSFTVELDGGGFYPPPSALPTMCANNTAGMMYVLGVADNPYQVLPQPEPLTITSPSNGQTVSGTVNITCDAEPEIVKVEFYIDGSLKSTDTASPFSYSWDTTAYSDSSHTILVKGYDSGNSFVDDDTINVTVD
;
A
#
# COMPACT_ATOMS: atom_id res chain seq x y z
N MET A 1 -3.60 34.34 -48.36
CA MET A 1 -3.64 34.96 -47.02
C MET A 1 -4.43 34.03 -46.12
N LYS A 2 -3.73 33.28 -45.25
CA LYS A 2 -3.81 33.33 -43.78
C LYS A 2 -5.20 32.99 -43.19
N GLY A 3 -5.29 31.83 -42.55
CA GLY A 3 -6.33 31.46 -41.59
C GLY A 3 -6.00 30.11 -40.96
N LYS A 4 -5.64 30.12 -39.68
CA LYS A 4 -5.06 29.02 -38.88
C LYS A 4 -6.01 27.81 -38.78
N ILE A 5 -5.47 26.61 -38.93
CA ILE A 5 -6.09 25.35 -38.48
C ILE A 5 -5.82 25.26 -36.97
N GLY A 6 -6.87 25.44 -36.17
CA GLY A 6 -6.81 25.34 -34.71
C GLY A 6 -6.90 23.88 -34.27
N VAL A 7 -5.96 23.49 -33.41
CA VAL A 7 -5.87 22.23 -32.69
C VAL A 7 -7.12 22.08 -31.81
N VAL A 8 -7.86 20.98 -31.98
CA VAL A 8 -9.01 20.63 -31.14
C VAL A 8 -8.48 19.92 -29.90
N THR A 9 -8.40 20.66 -28.80
CA THR A 9 -8.15 20.14 -27.45
C THR A 9 -9.30 19.22 -27.07
N VAL A 10 -9.00 17.96 -26.76
CA VAL A 10 -9.97 17.01 -26.19
C VAL A 10 -10.22 17.44 -24.76
N LEU A 11 -11.22 18.30 -24.55
CA LEU A 11 -11.80 18.49 -23.22
C LEU A 11 -12.48 17.18 -22.84
N THR A 12 -11.95 16.51 -21.84
CA THR A 12 -12.65 15.50 -21.06
C THR A 12 -13.84 16.22 -20.40
N ALA A 13 -14.99 16.24 -21.07
CA ALA A 13 -16.19 16.83 -20.51
C ALA A 13 -16.60 16.02 -19.28
N LEU A 14 -16.29 16.55 -18.10
CA LEU A 14 -16.88 16.14 -16.84
C LEU A 14 -18.41 16.21 -17.03
N LEU A 15 -19.06 15.06 -17.05
CA LEU A 15 -20.52 14.98 -17.20
C LEU A 15 -21.14 15.42 -15.87
N VAL A 16 -21.39 16.72 -15.69
CA VAL A 16 -22.04 17.25 -14.49
C VAL A 16 -23.50 16.80 -14.51
N LEU A 17 -23.81 15.82 -13.68
CA LEU A 17 -25.18 15.38 -13.40
C LEU A 17 -25.83 16.39 -12.45
N SER A 18 -26.54 17.38 -12.99
CA SER A 18 -27.44 18.19 -12.15
C SER A 18 -28.80 17.47 -12.07
N ALA A 19 -29.05 16.77 -10.96
CA ALA A 19 -30.37 16.22 -10.67
C ALA A 19 -31.23 17.31 -9.99
N ALA A 20 -32.26 17.79 -10.67
CA ALA A 20 -33.30 18.59 -10.05
C ALA A 20 -34.40 17.65 -9.54
N ALA A 21 -34.34 17.26 -8.26
CA ALA A 21 -35.39 16.48 -7.63
C ALA A 21 -36.61 17.39 -7.35
N SER A 22 -37.56 17.44 -8.29
CA SER A 22 -38.90 17.98 -8.03
C SER A 22 -39.88 16.82 -7.81
N GLY A 23 -40.41 16.72 -6.59
CA GLY A 23 -41.55 15.84 -6.29
C GLY A 23 -41.18 14.38 -6.06
N LEU A 24 -40.78 14.06 -4.83
CA LEU A 24 -40.84 12.70 -4.32
C LEU A 24 -42.29 12.22 -4.38
N GLN A 25 -42.63 11.42 -5.40
CA GLN A 25 -43.49 10.27 -5.15
C GLN A 25 -43.36 9.13 -6.17
N ASN A 26 -43.01 9.32 -7.46
CA ASN A 26 -42.95 8.20 -8.41
C ASN A 26 -41.95 8.30 -9.60
N SER A 27 -41.22 9.40 -9.77
CA SER A 27 -40.26 9.56 -10.87
C SER A 27 -39.11 10.50 -10.50
N LEU A 28 -37.93 10.27 -11.09
CA LEU A 28 -36.74 11.10 -10.93
C LEU A 28 -36.27 11.52 -12.33
N THR A 29 -36.23 12.83 -12.60
CA THR A 29 -35.70 13.35 -13.87
C THR A 29 -34.27 13.84 -13.67
N ILE A 30 -33.33 13.26 -14.42
CA ILE A 30 -31.92 13.65 -14.41
C ILE A 30 -31.63 14.44 -15.68
N HIS A 31 -31.17 15.67 -15.52
CA HIS A 31 -30.77 16.54 -16.62
C HIS A 31 -29.26 16.54 -16.74
N VAL A 32 -28.75 16.23 -17.93
CA VAL A 32 -27.32 16.29 -18.25
C VAL A 32 -27.06 17.49 -19.12
N ARG A 33 -26.19 18.40 -18.66
CA ARG A 33 -25.84 19.66 -19.34
C ARG A 33 -24.32 19.81 -19.43
N VAL A 34 -23.85 20.48 -20.48
CA VAL A 34 -22.51 21.08 -20.47
C VAL A 34 -22.56 22.30 -19.56
N ALA A 35 -21.59 22.43 -18.66
CA ALA A 35 -21.45 23.62 -17.83
C ALA A 35 -21.36 24.89 -18.71
N GLY A 36 -22.24 25.86 -18.47
CA GLY A 36 -22.30 27.12 -19.24
C GLY A 36 -23.30 27.13 -20.41
N GLU A 37 -23.89 25.99 -20.77
CA GLU A 37 -24.94 25.94 -21.80
C GLU A 37 -26.36 25.96 -21.21
N LYS A 38 -27.31 26.57 -21.95
CA LYS A 38 -28.71 26.68 -21.53
C LYS A 38 -29.55 25.43 -21.86
N ASN A 39 -29.06 24.57 -22.76
CA ASN A 39 -29.80 23.43 -23.27
C ASN A 39 -29.31 22.11 -22.65
N ASP A 40 -30.24 21.19 -22.40
CA ASP A 40 -29.94 19.82 -21.98
C ASP A 40 -29.30 19.02 -23.11
N LEU A 41 -28.17 18.35 -22.84
CA LEU A 41 -27.56 17.36 -23.74
C LEU A 41 -28.40 16.07 -23.79
N ALA A 42 -28.94 15.69 -22.63
CA ALA A 42 -29.81 14.53 -22.46
C ALA A 42 -30.66 14.71 -21.20
N VAL A 43 -31.89 14.18 -21.24
CA VAL A 43 -32.81 14.15 -20.10
C VAL A 43 -33.16 12.69 -19.86
N PHE A 44 -32.86 12.17 -18.67
CA PHE A 44 -33.20 10.81 -18.28
C PHE A 44 -34.40 10.84 -17.34
N GLN A 45 -35.50 10.23 -17.75
CA GLN A 45 -36.65 9.97 -16.89
C GLN A 45 -36.45 8.60 -16.24
N LEU A 46 -36.22 8.58 -14.92
CA LEU A 46 -36.18 7.37 -14.12
C LEU A 46 -37.55 7.12 -13.49
N GLU A 47 -38.20 6.03 -13.89
CA GLU A 47 -39.47 5.60 -13.30
C GLU A 47 -39.24 4.48 -12.29
N LYS A 48 -39.76 4.64 -11.07
CA LYS A 48 -39.66 3.64 -9.99
C LYS A 48 -40.51 2.41 -10.33
N ILE A 49 -39.89 1.22 -10.42
CA ILE A 49 -40.56 -0.03 -10.84
C ILE A 49 -40.94 -0.90 -9.64
N SER A 50 -40.09 -0.95 -8.60
CA SER A 50 -40.35 -1.73 -7.37
C SER A 50 -39.44 -1.29 -6.21
N GLU A 51 -39.85 -1.61 -4.98
CA GLU A 51 -39.11 -1.34 -3.74
C GLU A 51 -39.13 -2.59 -2.84
N ASP A 52 -37.97 -2.99 -2.34
CA ASP A 52 -37.86 -3.76 -1.09
C ASP A 52 -37.02 -2.97 -0.09
N LYS A 53 -36.90 -3.46 1.15
CA LYS A 53 -36.24 -2.73 2.25
C LYS A 53 -34.77 -2.39 2.00
N THR A 54 -34.17 -2.83 0.89
CA THR A 54 -32.72 -2.70 0.61
C THR A 54 -32.39 -2.33 -0.84
N THR A 55 -33.37 -2.33 -1.76
CA THR A 55 -33.13 -2.20 -3.21
C THR A 55 -34.18 -1.33 -3.91
N LEU A 56 -33.73 -0.41 -4.77
CA LEU A 56 -34.56 0.34 -5.74
C LEU A 56 -34.26 -0.12 -7.17
N THR A 57 -35.31 -0.29 -7.99
CA THR A 57 -35.19 -0.61 -9.44
C THR A 57 -35.87 0.46 -10.29
N ALA A 58 -35.17 0.98 -11.31
CA ALA A 58 -35.65 2.07 -12.18
C ALA A 58 -35.45 1.78 -13.69
N LYS A 59 -36.32 2.32 -14.55
CA LYS A 59 -36.16 2.32 -16.03
C LYS A 59 -35.84 3.73 -16.53
N ILE A 60 -35.00 3.82 -17.56
CA ILE A 60 -34.79 5.04 -18.34
C ILE A 60 -35.85 5.11 -19.47
N ALA A 61 -36.59 6.22 -19.55
CA ALA A 61 -37.48 6.52 -20.66
C ALA A 61 -36.90 7.62 -21.57
N ASP A 62 -36.85 7.32 -22.88
CA ASP A 62 -36.44 8.14 -24.03
C ASP A 62 -35.15 8.97 -23.90
N VAL A 63 -34.10 8.53 -24.61
CA VAL A 63 -32.88 9.31 -24.84
C VAL A 63 -33.01 10.02 -26.19
N ASP A 64 -32.82 11.34 -26.24
CA ASP A 64 -32.71 12.06 -27.51
C ASP A 64 -31.37 11.73 -28.17
N MET A 65 -31.41 10.82 -29.14
CA MET A 65 -30.26 10.17 -29.76
C MET A 65 -29.47 11.08 -30.72
N ALA A 66 -29.97 12.27 -31.05
CA ALA A 66 -29.31 13.16 -32.03
C ALA A 66 -28.05 13.84 -31.48
N ILE A 67 -27.95 14.02 -30.16
CA ILE A 67 -26.81 14.67 -29.49
C ILE A 67 -25.82 13.64 -28.92
N PHE A 68 -26.32 12.45 -28.54
CA PHE A 68 -25.55 11.41 -27.87
C PHE A 68 -24.49 10.72 -28.76
N GLN A 69 -24.64 10.80 -30.10
CA GLN A 69 -23.74 10.11 -31.05
C GLN A 69 -22.37 10.78 -31.27
N TYR A 70 -22.14 12.00 -30.78
CA TYR A 70 -20.91 12.74 -31.11
C TYR A 70 -19.73 12.51 -30.13
N HIS A 71 -19.96 11.93 -28.94
CA HIS A 71 -18.92 11.79 -27.90
C HIS A 71 -18.71 10.38 -27.35
N PHE A 72 -19.61 9.43 -27.62
CA PHE A 72 -19.47 8.05 -27.13
C PHE A 72 -19.75 7.07 -28.26
N ALA A 73 -18.82 6.16 -28.55
CA ALA A 73 -19.03 5.03 -29.45
C ALA A 73 -19.94 3.96 -28.81
N ILE A 74 -21.11 4.35 -28.29
CA ILE A 74 -22.16 3.44 -27.85
C ILE A 74 -23.05 3.17 -29.07
N ALA A 75 -22.67 2.17 -29.86
CA ALA A 75 -23.50 1.67 -30.93
C ALA A 75 -24.75 0.98 -30.36
N LYS A 76 -25.94 1.53 -30.67
CA LYS A 76 -27.27 0.86 -30.61
C LYS A 76 -27.44 -0.11 -29.42
N VAL A 77 -27.47 0.40 -28.19
CA VAL A 77 -27.89 -0.40 -27.03
C VAL A 77 -29.31 0.03 -26.62
N ALA A 78 -30.12 -0.97 -26.27
CA ALA A 78 -31.57 -0.93 -26.14
C ALA A 78 -32.15 0.29 -25.39
N LYS A 79 -33.35 0.72 -25.80
CA LYS A 79 -34.11 1.85 -25.24
C LYS A 79 -34.39 1.78 -23.73
N HIS A 80 -34.08 0.66 -23.05
CA HIS A 80 -34.32 0.45 -21.63
C HIS A 80 -33.18 -0.35 -20.99
N ILE A 81 -32.52 0.22 -19.98
CA ILE A 81 -31.54 -0.45 -19.10
C ILE A 81 -32.13 -0.45 -17.68
N ASP A 82 -32.19 -1.62 -17.06
CA ASP A 82 -32.65 -1.78 -15.68
C ASP A 82 -31.47 -1.54 -14.73
N LEU A 83 -31.59 -0.57 -13.83
CA LEU A 83 -30.57 -0.24 -12.81
C LEU A 83 -30.96 -0.80 -11.45
N ARG A 84 -29.98 -1.30 -10.70
CA ARG A 84 -30.17 -1.75 -9.31
C ARG A 84 -29.40 -0.84 -8.36
N ILE A 85 -30.11 -0.19 -7.43
CA ILE A 85 -29.55 0.74 -6.45
C ILE A 85 -29.63 0.09 -5.07
N ILE A 86 -28.50 0.00 -4.36
CA ILE A 86 -28.34 -0.67 -3.06
C ILE A 86 -27.83 0.35 -2.04
N GLU A 87 -28.50 0.50 -0.91
CA GLU A 87 -27.99 1.32 0.20
C GLU A 87 -26.93 0.52 0.99
N VAL A 88 -25.71 1.03 1.06
CA VAL A 88 -24.56 0.35 1.71
C VAL A 88 -24.14 0.99 3.03
N GLY A 89 -24.85 2.04 3.45
CA GLY A 89 -24.69 2.75 4.71
C GLY A 89 -25.64 3.95 4.75
N PRO A 90 -25.86 4.58 5.91
CA PRO A 90 -26.79 5.71 6.02
C PRO A 90 -26.44 6.82 5.02
N GLY A 91 -27.26 6.97 3.98
CA GLY A 91 -27.03 7.98 2.94
C GLY A 91 -25.96 7.62 1.89
N TYR A 92 -25.55 6.36 1.75
CA TYR A 92 -24.62 5.93 0.70
C TYR A 92 -25.27 4.88 -0.20
N TYR A 93 -25.26 5.13 -1.51
CA TYR A 93 -25.90 4.26 -2.49
C TYR A 93 -24.88 3.71 -3.50
N VAL A 94 -25.03 2.43 -3.82
CA VAL A 94 -24.31 1.70 -4.86
C VAL A 94 -25.26 1.48 -6.03
N VAL A 95 -24.91 2.00 -7.21
CA VAL A 95 -25.66 1.74 -8.46
C VAL A 95 -24.95 0.64 -9.24
N THR A 96 -25.68 -0.41 -9.60
CA THR A 96 -25.18 -1.58 -10.35
C THR A 96 -25.96 -1.80 -11.63
N ILE A 97 -25.25 -2.22 -12.69
CA ILE A 97 -25.83 -2.64 -13.98
C ILE A 97 -25.67 -4.16 -14.10
N PRO A 98 -26.76 -4.94 -14.22
CA PRO A 98 -26.66 -6.40 -14.27
C PRO A 98 -25.81 -6.92 -15.44
N LYS A 99 -24.82 -7.76 -15.12
CA LYS A 99 -23.87 -8.40 -16.05
C LYS A 99 -24.50 -9.06 -17.27
N ASN A 100 -25.71 -9.60 -17.15
CA ASN A 100 -26.45 -10.24 -18.25
C ASN A 100 -26.93 -9.26 -19.35
N LYS A 101 -26.83 -7.94 -19.14
CA LYS A 101 -27.22 -6.88 -20.09
C LYS A 101 -26.00 -6.20 -20.76
N LEU A 102 -24.77 -6.49 -20.33
CA LEU A 102 -23.52 -5.87 -20.81
C LEU A 102 -22.77 -6.70 -21.88
N LYS A 103 -23.42 -7.72 -22.45
CA LYS A 103 -22.79 -8.76 -23.28
C LYS A 103 -21.91 -8.33 -24.47
N PRO A 104 -21.97 -7.11 -25.06
CA PRO A 104 -21.00 -6.76 -26.10
C PRO A 104 -19.67 -6.18 -25.61
N ILE A 105 -19.54 -5.70 -24.36
CA ILE A 105 -18.52 -4.68 -24.05
C ILE A 105 -17.36 -5.19 -23.18
N GLY A 106 -17.36 -6.44 -22.70
CA GLY A 106 -16.22 -6.99 -21.94
C GLY A 106 -15.86 -6.22 -20.66
N LEU A 107 -16.74 -5.33 -20.20
CA LEU A 107 -16.60 -4.58 -18.96
C LEU A 107 -17.23 -5.39 -17.82
N ASN A 108 -16.44 -5.66 -16.78
CA ASN A 108 -16.96 -6.17 -15.52
C ASN A 108 -17.52 -5.00 -14.69
N ASP A 109 -18.65 -5.26 -14.04
CA ASP A 109 -19.46 -4.42 -13.14
C ASP A 109 -18.86 -3.04 -12.74
N TYR A 110 -19.51 -1.94 -13.16
CA TYR A 110 -19.25 -0.61 -12.58
C TYR A 110 -20.08 -0.41 -11.31
N VAL A 111 -19.41 0.01 -10.25
CA VAL A 111 -20.00 0.43 -8.98
C VAL A 111 -19.80 1.94 -8.85
N LEU A 112 -20.86 2.73 -9.06
CA LEU A 112 -20.84 4.14 -8.67
C LEU A 112 -21.34 4.25 -7.22
N LYS A 113 -20.46 4.68 -6.31
CA LYS A 113 -20.79 5.04 -4.93
C LYS A 113 -21.00 6.55 -4.85
N LEU A 114 -22.22 6.99 -4.55
CA LEU A 114 -22.54 8.42 -4.37
C LEU A 114 -23.00 8.66 -2.92
N PRO A 115 -22.41 9.62 -2.19
CA PRO A 115 -22.97 10.11 -0.94
C PRO A 115 -24.27 10.90 -1.17
N GLY A 116 -25.20 10.80 -0.23
CA GLY A 116 -26.55 11.37 -0.29
C GLY A 116 -26.62 12.90 -0.19
N SER A 117 -25.50 13.58 0.06
CA SER A 117 -25.38 15.04 0.10
C SER A 117 -25.11 15.69 -1.26
N PHE A 118 -25.03 14.91 -2.36
CA PHE A 118 -24.73 15.39 -3.72
C PHE A 118 -25.74 16.38 -4.32
N LEU A 119 -26.80 16.75 -3.60
CA LEU A 119 -27.81 17.69 -4.07
C LEU A 119 -27.68 19.04 -3.36
N LYS A 120 -27.06 19.98 -4.10
CA LYS A 120 -27.00 21.44 -3.91
C LYS A 120 -25.68 21.98 -3.33
N LYS A 121 -24.73 22.24 -4.23
CA LYS A 121 -23.97 23.49 -4.19
C LYS A 121 -24.05 24.11 -5.59
N SER A 122 -24.54 25.34 -5.68
CA SER A 122 -24.26 26.17 -6.86
C SER A 122 -22.76 26.48 -6.83
N MET A 123 -22.06 26.45 -7.98
CA MET A 123 -20.64 26.82 -8.04
C MET A 123 -20.41 28.09 -7.24
N SER A 124 -19.57 27.99 -6.21
CA SER A 124 -19.28 29.11 -5.34
C SER A 124 -18.40 30.09 -6.10
N THR A 125 -18.70 31.39 -6.01
CA THR A 125 -17.75 32.43 -6.44
C THR A 125 -16.57 32.56 -5.49
N ALA A 126 -16.53 31.78 -4.38
CA ALA A 126 -15.48 31.89 -3.36
C ALA A 126 -14.07 31.58 -3.90
N PHE A 127 -13.95 30.82 -5.00
CA PHE A 127 -12.66 30.46 -5.56
C PHE A 127 -12.26 31.26 -6.79
N SER A 128 -13.07 32.24 -7.23
CA SER A 128 -12.76 33.02 -8.45
C SER A 128 -11.44 33.78 -8.39
N SER A 129 -10.90 34.03 -7.19
CA SER A 129 -9.56 34.61 -7.00
C SER A 129 -8.41 33.70 -7.39
N TYR A 130 -8.66 32.39 -7.54
CA TYR A 130 -7.67 31.38 -7.92
C TYR A 130 -7.80 30.96 -9.40
N GLU A 131 -8.68 31.60 -10.18
CA GLU A 131 -8.79 31.34 -11.61
C GLU A 131 -7.44 31.62 -12.30
N GLY A 132 -6.87 30.60 -12.94
CA GLY A 132 -5.54 30.67 -13.57
C GLY A 132 -4.36 30.38 -12.63
N ALA A 133 -4.59 29.98 -11.38
CA ALA A 133 -3.53 29.44 -10.53
C ALA A 133 -2.94 28.16 -11.14
N GLU A 134 -1.62 28.04 -11.16
CA GLU A 134 -0.94 26.87 -11.74
C GLU A 134 -1.12 25.63 -10.88
N LEU A 135 -1.00 25.77 -9.56
CA LEU A 135 -1.17 24.68 -8.60
C LEU A 135 -1.58 25.24 -7.24
N LEU A 136 -2.60 24.65 -6.65
CA LEU A 136 -3.13 24.98 -5.33
C LEU A 136 -2.83 23.84 -4.38
N ASP A 137 -2.53 24.22 -3.14
CA ASP A 137 -2.53 23.32 -2.01
C ASP A 137 -3.90 23.38 -1.34
N VAL A 138 -4.55 22.23 -1.22
CA VAL A 138 -5.96 22.14 -0.85
C VAL A 138 -6.17 21.04 0.19
N ASN A 139 -6.79 21.40 1.32
CA ASN A 139 -7.38 20.45 2.24
C ASN A 139 -8.76 20.04 1.72
N VAL A 140 -8.96 18.73 1.54
CA VAL A 140 -10.24 18.12 1.13
C VAL A 140 -10.75 17.29 2.30
N PHE A 141 -11.90 17.65 2.85
CA PHE A 141 -12.47 16.93 4.00
C PHE A 141 -13.07 15.59 3.55
N ALA A 142 -12.37 14.51 3.89
CA ALA A 142 -12.61 13.15 3.41
C ALA A 142 -12.46 12.13 4.55
N ASN A 143 -13.53 11.97 5.31
CA ASN A 143 -13.55 11.25 6.59
C ASN A 143 -13.44 9.72 6.50
N ASN A 144 -13.38 9.14 5.31
CA ASN A 144 -13.19 7.70 5.14
C ASN A 144 -12.44 7.35 3.86
N LYS A 145 -11.85 6.16 3.83
CA LYS A 145 -11.03 5.67 2.72
C LYS A 145 -11.75 5.63 1.37
N TYR A 146 -13.07 5.49 1.35
CA TYR A 146 -13.85 5.50 0.10
C TYR A 146 -13.94 6.91 -0.51
N MET A 147 -14.13 7.93 0.33
CA MET A 147 -14.08 9.33 -0.11
C MET A 147 -12.69 9.70 -0.60
N ARG A 148 -11.63 9.31 0.14
CA ARG A 148 -10.24 9.54 -0.28
C ARG A 148 -9.93 8.86 -1.60
N THR A 149 -10.45 7.65 -1.82
CA THR A 149 -10.32 6.93 -3.10
C THR A 149 -11.05 7.62 -4.24
N PHE A 150 -12.20 8.23 -3.99
CA PHE A 150 -12.87 9.04 -5.00
C PHE A 150 -11.97 10.21 -5.45
N VAL A 151 -11.38 10.92 -4.49
CA VAL A 151 -10.43 12.01 -4.76
C VAL A 151 -9.22 11.49 -5.53
N ALA A 152 -8.62 10.37 -5.08
CA ALA A 152 -7.49 9.75 -5.79
C ALA A 152 -7.80 9.40 -7.25
N ASN A 153 -9.03 8.94 -7.53
CA ASN A 153 -9.49 8.61 -8.89
C ASN A 153 -9.69 9.83 -9.79
N MET A 154 -9.69 11.04 -9.25
CA MET A 154 -9.66 12.27 -10.06
C MET A 154 -8.27 12.51 -10.67
N GLY A 155 -7.25 11.75 -10.27
CA GLY A 155 -5.89 11.89 -10.76
C GLY A 155 -5.15 13.08 -10.16
N VAL A 156 -5.62 13.58 -9.01
CA VAL A 156 -4.92 14.60 -8.23
C VAL A 156 -3.78 13.97 -7.43
N ASP A 157 -2.81 14.81 -7.08
CA ASP A 157 -1.69 14.42 -6.24
C ASP A 157 -2.08 14.52 -4.77
N ILE A 158 -2.07 13.39 -4.06
CA ILE A 158 -2.38 13.35 -2.63
C ILE A 158 -1.07 13.50 -1.86
N ALA A 159 -0.87 14.68 -1.27
CA ALA A 159 0.34 15.00 -0.54
C ALA A 159 0.35 14.46 0.88
N HIS A 160 -0.82 14.36 1.53
CA HIS A 160 -0.95 13.87 2.91
C HIS A 160 -2.38 13.43 3.24
N VAL A 161 -2.55 12.51 4.18
CA VAL A 161 -3.84 12.12 4.74
C VAL A 161 -3.81 12.33 6.25
N ASP A 162 -4.55 13.31 6.75
CA ASP A 162 -4.71 13.57 8.18
C ASP A 162 -5.99 12.88 8.68
N LEU A 163 -5.81 11.68 9.24
CA LEU A 163 -6.94 10.88 9.75
C LEU A 163 -7.57 11.48 11.01
N GLU A 164 -6.80 12.20 11.83
CA GLU A 164 -7.28 12.80 13.08
C GLU A 164 -8.06 14.08 12.80
N GLY A 165 -7.59 14.89 11.84
CA GLY A 165 -8.28 16.07 11.33
C GLY A 165 -9.42 15.77 10.34
N GLY A 166 -9.48 14.55 9.78
CA GLY A 166 -10.53 14.13 8.85
C GLY A 166 -10.41 14.70 7.44
N TYR A 167 -9.21 15.11 7.01
CA TYR A 167 -8.97 15.68 5.68
C TYR A 167 -7.76 15.07 5.00
N MET A 168 -7.67 15.27 3.69
CA MET A 168 -6.47 14.97 2.90
C MET A 168 -5.96 16.25 2.26
N ARG A 169 -4.65 16.42 2.24
CA ARG A 169 -3.99 17.52 1.53
C ARG A 169 -3.68 17.05 0.12
N ILE A 170 -4.07 17.82 -0.87
CA ILE A 170 -3.82 17.53 -2.28
C ILE A 170 -3.16 18.71 -2.97
N LEU A 171 -2.37 18.43 -4.01
CA LEU A 171 -1.99 19.44 -4.99
C LEU A 171 -2.96 19.34 -6.17
N ALA A 172 -3.62 20.45 -6.48
CA ALA A 172 -4.77 20.47 -7.38
C ALA A 172 -4.77 21.72 -8.26
N SER A 173 -5.27 21.60 -9.49
CA SER A 173 -5.59 22.76 -10.33
C SER A 173 -6.85 23.49 -9.84
N TYR A 174 -7.09 24.68 -10.38
CA TYR A 174 -8.36 25.38 -10.18
C TYR A 174 -9.55 24.53 -10.65
N GLU A 175 -9.40 23.82 -11.78
CA GLU A 175 -10.42 22.93 -12.33
C GLU A 175 -10.71 21.74 -11.42
N ASP A 176 -9.68 21.18 -10.78
CA ASP A 176 -9.84 20.10 -9.79
C ASP A 176 -10.58 20.58 -8.55
N LEU A 177 -10.28 21.79 -8.06
CA LEU A 177 -10.98 22.41 -6.95
C LEU A 177 -12.48 22.58 -7.24
N LEU A 178 -12.82 23.06 -8.45
CA LEU A 178 -14.21 23.15 -8.89
C LEU A 178 -14.87 21.76 -9.00
N ALA A 179 -14.14 20.77 -9.51
CA ALA A 179 -14.64 19.40 -9.62
C ALA A 179 -14.92 18.78 -8.23
N LEU A 180 -14.08 19.06 -7.23
CA LEU A 180 -14.28 18.63 -5.84
C LEU A 180 -15.48 19.29 -5.19
N GLU A 181 -15.65 20.61 -5.36
CA GLU A 181 -16.82 21.32 -4.85
C GLU A 181 -18.12 20.79 -5.50
N LEU A 182 -18.11 20.58 -6.82
CA LEU A 182 -19.23 19.99 -7.54
C LEU A 182 -19.51 18.54 -7.12
N ALA A 183 -18.47 17.80 -6.72
CA ALA A 183 -18.58 16.47 -6.12
C ALA A 183 -19.02 16.51 -4.63
N GLY A 184 -19.36 17.69 -4.10
CA GLY A 184 -19.90 17.84 -2.76
C GLY A 184 -18.87 17.71 -1.64
N PHE A 185 -17.57 17.80 -1.96
CA PHE A 185 -16.53 17.88 -0.95
C PHE A 185 -16.48 19.29 -0.35
N ASP A 186 -16.26 19.35 0.95
CA ASP A 186 -15.79 20.58 1.58
C ASP A 186 -14.28 20.67 1.34
N VAL A 187 -13.84 21.84 0.89
CA VAL A 187 -12.46 22.11 0.49
C VAL A 187 -12.01 23.45 1.05
N GLU A 188 -10.73 23.51 1.43
CA GLU A 188 -10.06 24.70 1.92
C GLU A 188 -8.74 24.87 1.18
N VAL A 189 -8.58 25.97 0.45
CA VAL A 189 -7.30 26.32 -0.19
C VAL A 189 -6.37 26.86 0.89
N THR A 190 -5.27 26.18 1.15
CA THR A 190 -4.29 26.58 2.17
C THR A 190 -3.32 27.61 1.58
N CYS A 191 -2.87 27.43 0.35
CA CYS A 191 -2.07 28.40 -0.39
C CYS A 191 -2.07 28.15 -1.90
N ASN A 192 -1.70 29.18 -2.66
CA ASN A 192 -1.27 29.03 -4.04
C ASN A 192 0.24 28.82 -4.05
N LEU A 193 0.72 27.74 -4.66
CA LEU A 193 2.15 27.40 -4.63
C LEU A 193 3.01 28.44 -5.38
N SER A 194 2.44 29.21 -6.31
CA SER A 194 3.15 30.32 -6.95
C SER A 194 3.52 31.45 -5.98
N ASP A 195 2.83 31.54 -4.84
CA ASP A 195 3.06 32.58 -3.84
C ASP A 195 4.16 32.16 -2.84
N ILE A 196 4.56 30.88 -2.88
CA ILE A 196 5.68 30.37 -2.10
C ILE A 196 6.98 30.82 -2.81
N GLY A 197 7.81 31.55 -2.06
CA GLY A 197 9.09 32.05 -2.55
C GLY A 197 10.03 30.95 -3.00
N THR A 198 11.16 31.34 -3.58
CA THR A 198 12.16 30.38 -4.10
C THR A 198 12.69 29.50 -2.97
N PHE A 199 12.38 28.22 -3.02
CA PHE A 199 12.92 27.22 -2.10
C PHE A 199 14.36 26.88 -2.51
N GLN A 200 15.27 26.76 -1.54
CA GLN A 200 16.63 26.27 -1.77
C GLN A 200 16.79 24.96 -0.99
N LEU A 201 17.43 23.97 -1.61
CA LEU A 201 17.74 22.74 -0.90
C LEU A 201 18.76 23.03 0.20
N GLU A 202 18.44 22.62 1.41
CA GLU A 202 19.37 22.68 2.53
C GLU A 202 20.53 21.70 2.30
N PRO A 203 21.77 22.06 2.64
CA PRO A 203 22.97 21.29 2.32
C PRO A 203 23.05 19.92 3.02
N GLU A 204 22.23 19.68 4.04
CA GLU A 204 22.14 18.39 4.71
C GLU A 204 21.43 17.31 3.89
N TYR A 205 20.72 17.68 2.82
CA TYR A 205 20.10 16.72 1.92
C TYR A 205 21.08 16.24 0.86
N TYR A 206 21.17 14.92 0.70
CA TYR A 206 21.97 14.33 -0.36
C TYR A 206 21.44 14.71 -1.75
N THR A 207 22.36 14.91 -2.68
CA THR A 207 22.12 15.12 -4.10
C THR A 207 22.51 13.89 -4.90
N TYR A 208 21.96 13.72 -6.11
CA TYR A 208 22.36 12.61 -6.99
C TYR A 208 23.87 12.58 -7.27
N PRO A 209 24.57 13.71 -7.56
CA PRO A 209 26.01 13.71 -7.72
C PRO A 209 26.79 13.24 -6.48
N GLU A 210 26.32 13.53 -5.26
CA GLU A 210 26.96 13.05 -4.04
C GLU A 210 26.86 11.53 -3.94
N VAL A 211 25.67 10.95 -4.19
CA VAL A 211 25.47 9.49 -4.21
C VAL A 211 26.41 8.80 -5.20
N VAL A 212 26.53 9.33 -6.42
CA VAL A 212 27.40 8.78 -7.48
C VAL A 212 28.89 8.81 -7.07
N ASN A 213 29.30 9.77 -6.25
CA ASN A 213 30.68 9.87 -5.77
C ASN A 213 30.93 9.06 -4.49
N GLU A 214 29.94 9.00 -3.59
CA GLU A 214 30.09 8.39 -2.27
C GLU A 214 29.97 6.87 -2.29
N LEU A 215 29.06 6.27 -3.07
CA LEU A 215 28.94 4.81 -3.10
C LEU A 215 30.25 4.11 -3.53
N PRO A 216 30.98 4.57 -4.57
CA PRO A 216 32.30 4.03 -4.89
C PRO A 216 33.34 4.23 -3.77
N GLN A 217 33.24 5.33 -3.03
CA GLN A 217 34.12 5.59 -1.88
C GLN A 217 33.83 4.61 -0.74
N ILE A 218 32.56 4.38 -0.42
CA ILE A 218 32.12 3.38 0.58
C ILE A 218 32.59 1.98 0.18
N GLN A 219 32.44 1.59 -1.10
CA GLN A 219 33.03 0.34 -1.59
C GLN A 219 34.55 0.30 -1.40
N SER A 220 35.26 1.38 -1.70
CA SER A 220 36.72 1.42 -1.52
C SER A 220 37.12 1.21 -0.06
N ASP A 221 36.41 1.85 0.86
CA ASP A 221 36.71 1.82 2.29
C ASP A 221 36.27 0.49 2.94
N HIS A 222 35.25 -0.17 2.38
CA HIS A 222 34.65 -1.41 2.90
C HIS A 222 34.65 -2.55 1.86
N SER A 223 35.70 -2.65 1.04
CA SER A 223 35.75 -3.55 -0.14
C SER A 223 35.57 -5.05 0.14
N ALA A 224 35.73 -5.48 1.39
CA ALA A 224 35.45 -6.86 1.78
C ALA A 224 33.95 -7.17 1.80
N ILE A 225 33.11 -6.16 2.06
CA ILE A 225 31.68 -6.34 2.30
C ILE A 225 30.77 -5.52 1.39
N ALA A 226 31.30 -4.52 0.68
CA ALA A 226 30.51 -3.56 -0.09
C ALA A 226 30.90 -3.59 -1.58
N LYS A 227 29.90 -3.59 -2.47
CA LYS A 227 30.09 -3.57 -3.92
C LYS A 227 28.98 -2.79 -4.61
N THR A 228 29.35 -1.76 -5.35
CA THR A 228 28.43 -0.97 -6.16
C THR A 228 28.03 -1.71 -7.42
N PHE A 229 26.81 -1.41 -7.88
CA PHE A 229 26.27 -1.91 -9.13
C PHE A 229 25.30 -0.87 -9.71
N SER A 230 24.85 -1.12 -10.93
CA SER A 230 23.86 -0.31 -11.63
C SER A 230 22.62 -1.15 -11.88
N LEU A 231 21.43 -0.62 -11.56
CA LEU A 231 20.17 -1.26 -11.95
C LEU A 231 19.87 -1.05 -13.45
N GLY A 232 20.51 -0.06 -14.07
CA GLY A 232 20.23 0.39 -15.42
C GLY A 232 20.35 1.90 -15.52
N THR A 233 19.76 2.47 -16.57
CA THR A 233 19.78 3.91 -16.82
C THR A 233 18.39 4.50 -16.82
N SER A 234 18.24 5.69 -16.24
CA SER A 234 17.03 6.51 -16.33
C SER A 234 16.74 6.99 -17.75
N TYR A 235 15.60 7.66 -17.95
CA TYR A 235 15.22 8.17 -19.26
C TYR A 235 16.24 9.16 -19.85
N GLU A 236 16.77 10.08 -19.05
CA GLU A 236 17.79 11.06 -19.47
C GLU A 236 19.21 10.48 -19.46
N GLY A 237 19.37 9.16 -19.22
CA GLY A 237 20.63 8.44 -19.33
C GLY A 237 21.53 8.54 -18.10
N ARG A 238 20.98 8.86 -16.92
CA ARG A 238 21.70 8.79 -15.65
C ARG A 238 21.72 7.35 -15.15
N ASP A 239 22.79 6.98 -14.47
CA ASP A 239 22.89 5.69 -13.80
C ASP A 239 21.84 5.62 -12.67
N ILE A 240 21.32 4.42 -12.40
CA ILE A 240 20.51 4.13 -11.22
C ILE A 240 21.40 3.32 -10.27
N PRO A 241 22.15 4.00 -9.39
CA PRO A 241 23.20 3.34 -8.62
C PRO A 241 22.63 2.56 -7.45
N GLY A 242 23.23 1.40 -7.17
CA GLY A 242 22.96 0.58 -6.00
C GLY A 242 24.25 0.08 -5.34
N ILE A 243 24.12 -0.42 -4.11
CA ILE A 243 25.21 -1.06 -3.37
C ILE A 243 24.73 -2.38 -2.75
N LYS A 244 25.49 -3.45 -2.98
CA LYS A 244 25.37 -4.74 -2.29
C LYS A 244 26.24 -4.70 -1.04
N ILE A 245 25.68 -5.12 0.10
CA ILE A 245 26.39 -5.31 1.36
C ILE A 245 26.21 -6.78 1.80
N SER A 246 27.31 -7.54 1.88
CA SER A 246 27.35 -8.97 2.25
C SER A 246 28.80 -9.38 2.54
N ASP A 247 29.05 -10.36 3.41
CA ASP A 247 30.41 -10.81 3.78
C ASP A 247 31.18 -11.46 2.62
N ASN A 248 30.51 -12.05 1.62
CA ASN A 248 31.11 -12.53 0.39
C ASN A 248 30.60 -11.78 -0.85
N VAL A 249 30.71 -10.44 -0.80
CA VAL A 249 30.20 -9.50 -1.82
C VAL A 249 30.63 -9.78 -3.28
N GLY A 250 31.69 -10.56 -3.49
CA GLY A 250 32.20 -10.95 -4.81
C GLY A 250 31.42 -12.08 -5.47
N THR A 251 30.66 -12.85 -4.71
CA THR A 251 29.92 -14.04 -5.14
C THR A 251 28.42 -13.85 -4.91
N ASN A 252 27.61 -14.61 -5.65
CA ASN A 252 26.19 -14.79 -5.34
C ASN A 252 26.10 -16.05 -4.50
N GLU A 253 25.59 -15.93 -3.29
CA GLU A 253 25.42 -17.06 -2.37
C GLU A 253 23.96 -17.51 -2.37
N SER A 254 23.68 -18.64 -1.74
CA SER A 254 22.31 -19.09 -1.51
C SER A 254 21.80 -18.49 -0.19
N GLU A 255 22.02 -17.19 -0.03
CA GLU A 255 21.60 -16.41 1.14
C GLU A 255 20.29 -15.68 0.83
N PRO A 256 19.41 -15.51 1.82
CA PRO A 256 18.24 -14.64 1.70
C PRO A 256 18.67 -13.21 1.36
N GLU A 257 17.96 -12.56 0.45
CA GLU A 257 18.27 -11.22 -0.02
C GLU A 257 17.23 -10.21 0.50
N VAL A 258 17.68 -8.98 0.75
CA VAL A 258 16.81 -7.87 1.14
C VAL A 258 16.99 -6.73 0.16
N PHE A 259 15.88 -6.26 -0.42
CA PHE A 259 15.88 -5.16 -1.38
C PHE A 259 15.31 -3.89 -0.74
N ILE A 260 16.13 -2.84 -0.63
CA ILE A 260 15.75 -1.55 -0.06
C ILE A 260 15.90 -0.49 -1.15
N CYS A 261 14.86 0.30 -1.37
CA CYS A 261 14.89 1.39 -2.33
C CYS A 261 14.25 2.67 -1.79
N ALA A 262 14.63 3.79 -2.38
CA ALA A 262 14.15 5.13 -2.03
C ALA A 262 14.02 5.99 -3.28
N MET A 263 13.40 7.17 -3.12
CA MET A 263 13.33 8.20 -4.16
C MET A 263 12.65 7.73 -5.46
N HIS A 264 11.56 6.97 -5.38
CA HIS A 264 10.67 6.82 -6.55
C HIS A 264 10.05 8.17 -6.93
N HIS A 265 9.64 8.95 -5.93
CA HIS A 265 9.16 10.32 -6.14
C HIS A 265 10.26 11.33 -5.83
N ALA A 266 10.47 12.26 -6.76
CA ALA A 266 11.63 13.14 -6.76
C ALA A 266 11.69 14.17 -5.62
N ARG A 267 10.54 14.59 -5.12
CA ARG A 267 10.45 15.57 -4.02
C ARG A 267 10.61 14.98 -2.62
N GLU A 268 10.69 13.66 -2.49
CA GLU A 268 10.70 12.96 -1.20
C GLU A 268 12.13 12.85 -0.65
N ALA A 269 12.84 13.97 -0.61
CA ALA A 269 14.31 14.02 -0.48
C ALA A 269 14.86 13.37 0.79
N ALA A 270 14.07 13.34 1.88
CA ALA A 270 14.47 12.70 3.13
C ALA A 270 14.67 11.17 2.98
N THR A 271 13.99 10.53 2.03
CA THR A 271 14.14 9.09 1.77
C THR A 271 15.56 8.73 1.33
N LEU A 272 16.20 9.61 0.56
CA LEU A 272 17.60 9.45 0.16
C LEU A 272 18.54 9.50 1.36
N ASN A 273 18.32 10.44 2.28
CA ASN A 273 19.11 10.56 3.51
C ASN A 273 18.98 9.31 4.40
N VAL A 274 17.77 8.72 4.50
CA VAL A 274 17.57 7.46 5.22
C VAL A 274 18.33 6.33 4.54
N ALA A 275 18.23 6.17 3.22
CA ALA A 275 18.95 5.12 2.49
C ALA A 275 20.47 5.23 2.65
N MET A 276 21.04 6.44 2.49
CA MET A 276 22.47 6.67 2.68
C MET A 276 22.92 6.45 4.13
N TYR A 277 22.07 6.76 5.12
CA TYR A 277 22.39 6.49 6.52
C TYR A 277 22.41 4.99 6.81
N ILE A 278 21.45 4.20 6.28
CA ILE A 278 21.45 2.74 6.44
C ILE A 278 22.71 2.12 5.84
N ILE A 279 23.11 2.56 4.64
CA ILE A 279 24.36 2.11 3.99
C ILE A 279 25.55 2.33 4.90
N ASN A 280 25.78 3.58 5.34
CA ASN A 280 26.91 3.91 6.22
C ASN A 280 26.83 3.16 7.56
N TYR A 281 25.64 3.02 8.14
CA TYR A 281 25.46 2.31 9.40
C TYR A 281 25.88 0.84 9.28
N LEU A 282 25.46 0.15 8.22
CA LEU A 282 25.83 -1.25 7.98
C LEU A 282 27.33 -1.40 7.72
N THR A 283 27.93 -0.53 6.91
CA THR A 283 29.35 -0.65 6.56
C THR A 283 30.28 -0.25 7.72
N ASP A 284 29.97 0.83 8.43
CA ASP A 284 30.83 1.38 9.48
C ASP A 284 30.79 0.55 10.77
N ASN A 285 29.69 -0.19 10.99
CA ASN A 285 29.50 -0.99 12.20
C ASN A 285 29.76 -2.49 11.99
N TYR A 286 30.12 -2.93 10.77
CA TYR A 286 30.52 -4.31 10.52
C TYR A 286 31.77 -4.70 11.31
N GLY A 287 31.73 -5.85 11.98
CA GLY A 287 32.80 -6.34 12.85
C GLY A 287 32.85 -5.72 14.25
N SER A 288 32.09 -4.65 14.52
CA SER A 288 32.03 -3.99 15.83
C SER A 288 30.66 -4.11 16.51
N ASN A 289 29.58 -4.12 15.72
CA ASN A 289 28.22 -4.38 16.18
C ASN A 289 27.81 -5.80 15.77
N SER A 290 27.43 -6.64 16.75
CA SER A 290 27.08 -8.04 16.48
C SER A 290 25.81 -8.21 15.63
N ALA A 291 24.82 -7.34 15.78
CA ALA A 291 23.60 -7.41 14.96
C ALA A 291 23.88 -7.07 13.50
N VAL A 292 24.68 -6.01 13.26
CA VAL A 292 25.12 -5.64 11.90
C VAL A 292 26.01 -6.74 11.31
N THR A 293 26.95 -7.27 12.08
CA THR A 293 27.83 -8.36 11.64
C THR A 293 27.02 -9.59 11.27
N ASN A 294 26.02 -9.97 12.08
CA ASN A 294 25.15 -11.09 11.78
C ASN A 294 24.31 -10.85 10.53
N ALA A 295 23.75 -9.65 10.34
CA ALA A 295 23.00 -9.34 9.12
C ALA A 295 23.87 -9.46 7.86
N VAL A 296 25.07 -8.86 7.88
CA VAL A 296 25.99 -8.88 6.73
C VAL A 296 26.55 -10.27 6.44
N ASN A 297 26.69 -11.14 7.44
CA ASN A 297 27.22 -12.51 7.30
C ASN A 297 26.19 -13.56 6.87
N ASN A 298 24.90 -13.22 6.80
CA ASN A 298 23.84 -14.20 6.51
C ASN A 298 22.85 -13.70 5.47
N LEU A 299 23.04 -12.49 4.92
CA LEU A 299 22.14 -11.85 3.97
C LEU A 299 22.92 -11.15 2.87
N GLU A 300 22.31 -11.09 1.69
CA GLU A 300 22.69 -10.12 0.67
C GLU A 300 21.77 -8.91 0.71
N ILE A 301 22.30 -7.76 1.16
CA ILE A 301 21.51 -6.53 1.34
C ILE A 301 21.76 -5.61 0.14
N TYR A 302 20.72 -5.38 -0.67
CA TYR A 302 20.75 -4.52 -1.85
C TYR A 302 20.05 -3.20 -1.55
N ILE A 303 20.78 -2.08 -1.65
CA ILE A 303 20.24 -0.75 -1.37
C ILE A 303 20.35 0.14 -2.60
N ILE A 304 19.22 0.72 -3.02
CA ILE A 304 19.08 1.60 -4.18
C ILE A 304 18.63 2.98 -3.67
N PRO A 305 19.57 3.91 -3.43
CA PRO A 305 19.24 5.18 -2.81
C PRO A 305 18.39 6.09 -3.71
N VAL A 306 18.56 6.00 -5.03
CA VAL A 306 17.90 6.89 -6.00
C VAL A 306 17.31 6.13 -7.17
N VAL A 307 16.04 5.70 -7.07
CA VAL A 307 15.32 5.08 -8.20
C VAL A 307 15.03 6.10 -9.31
N ASN A 308 14.72 7.35 -8.98
CA ASN A 308 14.37 8.41 -9.93
C ASN A 308 15.44 9.52 -10.01
N PRO A 309 16.63 9.26 -10.59
CA PRO A 309 17.71 10.24 -10.61
C PRO A 309 17.39 11.49 -11.44
N ASP A 310 16.61 11.34 -12.52
CA ASP A 310 16.24 12.47 -13.37
C ASP A 310 15.26 13.41 -12.68
N GLY A 311 14.24 12.85 -12.05
CA GLY A 311 13.29 13.61 -11.26
C GLY A 311 14.01 14.32 -10.12
N LYS A 312 14.89 13.61 -9.39
CA LYS A 312 15.66 14.19 -8.27
C LYS A 312 16.50 15.39 -8.72
N VAL A 313 17.27 15.27 -9.80
CA VAL A 313 18.09 16.37 -10.32
C VAL A 313 17.21 17.54 -10.77
N TYR A 314 16.07 17.26 -11.39
CA TYR A 314 15.13 18.29 -11.81
C TYR A 314 14.56 19.06 -10.60
N ASP A 315 14.09 18.33 -9.58
CA ASP A 315 13.53 18.87 -8.36
C ASP A 315 14.59 19.67 -7.55
N ASP A 316 15.81 19.15 -7.39
CA ASP A 316 16.95 19.86 -6.77
C ASP A 316 17.28 21.19 -7.46
N SER A 317 17.12 21.26 -8.78
CA SER A 317 17.38 22.48 -9.56
C SER A 317 16.32 23.58 -9.37
N GLY A 318 15.30 23.32 -8.54
CA GLY A 318 14.13 24.18 -8.38
C GLY A 318 13.07 23.95 -9.47
N GLY A 319 13.15 22.84 -10.21
CA GLY A 319 12.20 22.48 -11.24
C GLY A 319 10.85 22.12 -10.64
N SER A 320 9.82 22.89 -10.99
CA SER A 320 8.49 22.81 -10.36
C SER A 320 7.36 23.44 -11.16
N TYR A 321 6.14 23.27 -10.63
CA TYR A 321 5.01 24.15 -10.88
C TYR A 321 5.30 25.53 -10.23
N GLY A 322 5.42 26.61 -11.02
CA GLY A 322 5.81 27.93 -10.52
C GLY A 322 7.23 28.02 -9.93
N SER A 323 7.39 28.81 -8.85
CA SER A 323 8.68 29.14 -8.21
C SER A 323 9.12 28.23 -7.06
N GLY A 324 8.33 27.20 -6.69
CA GLY A 324 8.56 26.39 -5.48
C GLY A 324 8.71 24.90 -5.77
N ARG A 325 9.79 24.27 -5.26
CA ARG A 325 10.20 22.86 -5.44
C ARG A 325 9.14 21.81 -5.01
N SER A 326 8.74 20.89 -5.89
CA SER A 326 7.72 19.84 -5.64
C SER A 326 7.55 18.85 -6.82
N TRP A 327 8.58 18.60 -7.64
CA TRP A 327 8.43 17.65 -8.76
C TRP A 327 8.33 16.20 -8.24
N ARG A 328 7.35 15.42 -8.73
CA ARG A 328 7.08 14.06 -8.25
C ARG A 328 7.60 12.97 -9.19
N LYS A 329 7.27 13.06 -10.48
CA LYS A 329 7.38 11.98 -11.48
C LYS A 329 8.81 11.75 -12.00
N ASN A 330 9.02 10.77 -12.88
CA ASN A 330 10.26 10.73 -13.69
C ASN A 330 10.28 11.86 -14.74
N ARG A 331 11.26 11.85 -15.66
CA ARG A 331 11.43 12.90 -16.69
C ARG A 331 11.16 12.44 -18.12
N GLN A 332 10.57 11.26 -18.30
CA GLN A 332 10.17 10.75 -19.61
C GLN A 332 9.04 11.58 -20.23
N PRO A 333 9.22 12.18 -21.43
CA PRO A 333 8.16 12.89 -22.12
C PRO A 333 6.97 11.98 -22.45
N CYS A 334 5.76 12.52 -22.31
CA CYS A 334 4.52 11.86 -22.75
C CYS A 334 3.63 12.86 -23.50
N SER A 335 2.52 12.39 -24.08
CA SER A 335 1.62 13.25 -24.87
C SER A 335 0.96 14.31 -24.00
N GLY A 336 1.45 15.55 -24.10
CA GLY A 336 0.90 16.71 -23.40
C GLY A 336 1.61 17.08 -22.10
N GLY A 337 2.67 16.37 -21.71
CA GLY A 337 3.36 16.59 -20.45
C GLY A 337 4.67 15.81 -20.34
N ILE A 338 5.21 15.76 -19.13
CA ILE A 338 6.45 15.04 -18.82
C ILE A 338 6.21 14.22 -17.56
N GLY A 339 6.74 13.01 -17.56
CA GLY A 339 6.87 12.16 -16.41
C GLY A 339 5.74 11.15 -16.26
N THR A 340 6.14 9.96 -15.82
CA THR A 340 5.31 8.88 -15.28
C THR A 340 5.51 8.83 -13.76
N ASP A 341 4.43 8.63 -13.01
CA ASP A 341 4.51 8.27 -11.60
C ASP A 341 5.05 6.85 -11.50
N LEU A 342 6.30 6.71 -11.04
CA LEU A 342 6.97 5.42 -10.97
C LEU A 342 6.22 4.44 -10.07
N ASN A 343 5.60 4.92 -8.98
CA ASN A 343 4.82 4.07 -8.07
C ASN A 343 3.35 3.92 -8.51
N ARG A 344 3.06 4.13 -9.79
CA ARG A 344 1.83 3.69 -10.48
C ARG A 344 2.13 2.85 -11.72
N ASN A 345 3.40 2.59 -12.01
CA ASN A 345 3.86 1.99 -13.27
C ASN A 345 4.19 0.49 -13.16
N TYR A 346 3.99 -0.13 -11.99
CA TYR A 346 4.22 -1.56 -11.82
C TYR A 346 3.04 -2.39 -12.33
N SER A 347 3.31 -3.63 -12.78
CA SER A 347 2.35 -4.43 -13.55
C SER A 347 1.18 -5.02 -12.77
N TYR A 348 1.29 -5.17 -11.46
CA TYR A 348 0.25 -5.84 -10.68
C TYR A 348 -0.95 -4.93 -10.49
N GLN A 349 -2.10 -5.36 -11.03
CA GLN A 349 -3.36 -4.60 -11.02
C GLN A 349 -3.23 -3.21 -11.67
N TRP A 350 -2.28 -3.05 -12.60
CA TRP A 350 -1.99 -1.79 -13.27
C TRP A 350 -3.22 -1.20 -13.95
N GLY A 351 -3.40 0.12 -13.80
CA GLY A 351 -4.51 0.85 -14.41
C GLY A 351 -5.81 0.85 -13.64
N GLY A 352 -5.80 0.31 -12.41
CA GLY A 352 -6.90 0.39 -11.45
C GLY A 352 -7.05 1.76 -10.78
N SER A 353 -7.73 1.76 -9.62
CA SER A 353 -8.04 2.96 -8.85
C SER A 353 -6.78 3.67 -8.33
N GLY A 354 -6.87 4.99 -8.12
CA GLY A 354 -5.80 5.84 -7.61
C GLY A 354 -4.65 6.08 -8.57
N SER A 355 -4.88 5.82 -9.86
CA SER A 355 -3.90 6.06 -10.93
C SER A 355 -4.59 6.71 -12.12
N SER A 356 -3.87 7.59 -12.83
CA SER A 356 -4.41 8.36 -13.96
C SER A 356 -3.88 7.86 -15.30
N GLY A 357 -4.74 7.77 -16.31
CA GLY A 357 -4.34 7.53 -17.70
C GLY A 357 -3.92 8.80 -18.45
N THR A 358 -3.96 9.97 -17.79
CA THR A 358 -3.70 11.27 -18.41
C THR A 358 -2.29 11.74 -18.09
N CYS A 359 -1.47 11.95 -19.12
CA CYS A 359 -0.04 12.34 -18.99
C CYS A 359 0.21 13.59 -18.13
N THR A 360 -0.71 14.55 -18.11
CA THR A 360 -0.58 15.79 -17.31
C THR A 360 -0.86 15.58 -15.83
N SER A 361 -1.42 14.44 -15.42
CA SER A 361 -1.64 14.12 -14.01
C SER A 361 -0.33 13.75 -13.33
N ASP A 362 -0.19 14.12 -12.06
CA ASP A 362 0.92 13.71 -11.19
C ASP A 362 0.89 12.22 -10.85
N THR A 363 -0.26 11.56 -11.01
CA THR A 363 -0.42 10.11 -10.84
C THR A 363 -0.52 9.37 -12.18
N PHE A 364 0.02 9.97 -13.26
CA PHE A 364 0.05 9.33 -14.57
C PHE A 364 0.80 8.01 -14.53
N ARG A 365 0.09 6.91 -14.80
CA ARG A 365 0.59 5.54 -14.65
C ARG A 365 1.47 5.01 -15.78
N GLY A 366 1.73 5.82 -16.81
CA GLY A 366 2.31 5.37 -18.07
C GLY A 366 1.24 4.89 -19.08
N TYR A 367 1.69 4.58 -20.29
CA TYR A 367 0.88 3.98 -21.35
C TYR A 367 0.82 2.46 -21.27
N SER A 368 1.79 1.85 -20.60
CA SER A 368 1.78 0.44 -20.21
C SER A 368 2.59 0.26 -18.92
N ALA A 369 2.34 -0.80 -18.17
CA ALA A 369 3.20 -1.16 -17.04
C ALA A 369 4.66 -1.30 -17.48
N PHE A 370 5.58 -0.77 -16.68
CA PHE A 370 7.02 -0.76 -16.90
C PHE A 370 7.48 -0.08 -18.20
N ASP A 371 6.73 0.91 -18.68
CA ASP A 371 7.18 1.77 -19.78
C ASP A 371 8.13 2.88 -19.34
N ALA A 372 8.24 3.11 -18.03
CA ALA A 372 9.30 3.92 -17.44
C ALA A 372 10.58 3.09 -17.26
N PRO A 373 11.74 3.55 -17.77
CA PRO A 373 12.98 2.78 -17.67
C PRO A 373 13.41 2.57 -16.20
N GLU A 374 13.08 3.50 -15.30
CA GLU A 374 13.41 3.38 -13.87
C GLU A 374 12.65 2.24 -13.18
N SER A 375 11.32 2.15 -13.38
CA SER A 375 10.52 1.05 -12.81
C SER A 375 10.84 -0.29 -13.48
N ALA A 376 11.17 -0.28 -14.78
CA ALA A 376 11.63 -1.47 -15.50
C ALA A 376 12.97 -1.98 -14.96
N ALA A 377 13.89 -1.08 -14.57
CA ALA A 377 15.16 -1.44 -13.96
C ALA A 377 14.97 -2.11 -12.59
N VAL A 378 14.07 -1.59 -11.75
CA VAL A 378 13.68 -2.24 -10.48
C VAL A 378 13.09 -3.62 -10.73
N ARG A 379 12.17 -3.74 -11.70
CA ARG A 379 11.58 -5.03 -12.10
C ARG A 379 12.65 -6.04 -12.50
N ASP A 380 13.54 -5.65 -13.39
CA ASP A 380 14.54 -6.56 -13.96
C ASP A 380 15.53 -7.04 -12.91
N PHE A 381 15.88 -6.18 -11.95
CA PHE A 381 16.67 -6.57 -10.80
C PHE A 381 15.92 -7.58 -9.93
N VAL A 382 14.73 -7.24 -9.44
CA VAL A 382 13.96 -8.10 -8.52
C VAL A 382 13.65 -9.46 -9.14
N LEU A 383 13.31 -9.52 -10.44
CA LEU A 383 13.07 -10.81 -11.13
C LEU A 383 14.34 -11.64 -11.37
N ALA A 384 15.52 -11.02 -11.38
CA ALA A 384 16.80 -11.71 -11.48
C ALA A 384 17.30 -12.24 -10.12
N HIS A 385 16.64 -11.85 -9.03
CA HIS A 385 17.02 -12.08 -7.64
C HIS A 385 15.89 -12.84 -6.91
N PRO A 386 15.75 -14.16 -7.18
CA PRO A 386 14.65 -14.97 -6.64
C PRO A 386 14.77 -15.25 -5.13
N ASP A 387 15.91 -14.94 -4.53
CA ASP A 387 16.18 -15.16 -3.11
C ASP A 387 15.79 -13.93 -2.26
N ILE A 388 15.23 -12.87 -2.86
CA ILE A 388 14.65 -11.74 -2.13
C ILE A 388 13.46 -12.23 -1.30
N THR A 389 13.54 -12.06 0.02
CA THR A 389 12.46 -12.39 0.96
C THR A 389 11.71 -11.14 1.44
N ILE A 390 12.39 -9.99 1.48
CA ILE A 390 11.83 -8.72 1.96
C ILE A 390 12.18 -7.59 0.99
N LEU A 391 11.17 -6.75 0.69
CA LEU A 391 11.33 -5.50 -0.05
C LEU A 391 10.83 -4.30 0.76
N PHE A 392 11.64 -3.28 0.95
CA PHE A 392 11.25 -2.00 1.54
C PHE A 392 11.41 -0.85 0.54
N THR A 393 10.36 -0.05 0.37
CA THR A 393 10.40 1.20 -0.40
C THR A 393 10.11 2.40 0.49
N TYR A 394 11.04 3.35 0.55
CA TYR A 394 10.91 4.58 1.34
C TYR A 394 10.30 5.70 0.51
N HIS A 395 9.25 6.31 1.07
CA HIS A 395 8.48 7.43 0.56
C HIS A 395 8.37 8.55 1.61
N SER A 396 7.87 9.72 1.22
CA SER A 396 7.41 10.73 2.18
C SER A 396 6.26 11.58 1.63
N TYR A 397 5.31 12.04 2.44
CA TYR A 397 5.27 11.95 3.89
C TYR A 397 3.89 11.50 4.41
N GLY A 398 3.88 10.97 5.63
CA GLY A 398 2.62 10.64 6.29
C GLY A 398 2.70 9.77 7.53
N ASP A 399 3.89 9.56 8.11
CA ASP A 399 4.09 8.75 9.32
C ASP A 399 3.48 7.35 9.24
N LEU A 400 3.70 6.63 8.12
CA LEU A 400 3.06 5.32 7.88
C LEU A 400 4.05 4.20 7.64
N VAL A 401 3.62 2.99 8.03
CA VAL A 401 4.17 1.73 7.55
C VAL A 401 3.05 0.98 6.88
N LEU A 402 3.16 0.79 5.57
CA LEU A 402 2.13 0.23 4.72
C LEU A 402 2.56 -1.13 4.20
N TRP A 403 1.58 -2.02 4.04
CA TRP A 403 1.75 -3.32 3.37
C TRP A 403 0.61 -3.56 2.36
N PRO A 404 0.77 -4.50 1.42
CA PRO A 404 -0.26 -4.86 0.47
C PRO A 404 -1.59 -5.26 1.13
N TRP A 405 -2.74 -5.00 0.52
CA TRP A 405 -2.89 -4.44 -0.82
C TRP A 405 -3.20 -2.94 -0.83
N GLY A 406 -2.63 -2.22 -1.79
CA GLY A 406 -3.02 -0.87 -2.18
C GLY A 406 -4.18 -0.84 -3.18
N TYR A 407 -4.22 -1.77 -4.13
CA TYR A 407 -5.21 -1.75 -5.23
C TYR A 407 -6.63 -2.15 -4.80
N THR A 408 -6.79 -2.82 -3.66
CA THR A 408 -8.06 -3.35 -3.15
C THR A 408 -8.16 -3.21 -1.63
N TYR A 409 -9.39 -3.11 -1.11
CA TYR A 409 -9.67 -3.14 0.33
C TYR A 409 -9.74 -4.54 0.91
N ASN A 410 -9.69 -5.58 0.07
CA ASN A 410 -9.57 -6.93 0.58
C ASN A 410 -8.19 -7.07 1.21
N ALA A 411 -8.12 -7.76 2.34
CA ALA A 411 -6.84 -8.16 2.92
C ALA A 411 -6.15 -9.21 2.04
N ILE A 412 -4.86 -9.44 2.32
CA ILE A 412 -4.15 -10.61 1.83
C ILE A 412 -4.95 -11.88 2.23
N SER A 413 -5.20 -12.73 1.23
CA SER A 413 -6.07 -13.88 1.39
C SER A 413 -5.40 -15.02 2.15
N ASP A 414 -4.10 -15.20 1.94
CA ASP A 414 -3.30 -16.11 2.74
C ASP A 414 -3.19 -15.57 4.17
N ALA A 415 -3.50 -16.40 5.16
CA ALA A 415 -3.60 -15.97 6.54
C ALA A 415 -2.23 -15.80 7.20
N ASP A 416 -1.24 -16.58 6.78
CA ASP A 416 0.12 -16.53 7.30
C ASP A 416 0.84 -15.33 6.69
N ASP A 417 0.74 -15.15 5.37
CA ASP A 417 1.34 -13.99 4.72
C ASP A 417 0.77 -12.67 5.26
N ARG A 418 -0.55 -12.61 5.49
CA ARG A 418 -1.19 -11.45 6.10
C ARG A 418 -0.61 -11.17 7.48
N GLN A 419 -0.50 -12.18 8.32
CA GLN A 419 0.02 -12.02 9.69
C GLN A 419 1.50 -11.62 9.70
N VAL A 420 2.32 -12.18 8.82
CA VAL A 420 3.73 -11.76 8.68
C VAL A 420 3.82 -10.28 8.33
N HIS A 421 3.04 -9.80 7.35
CA HIS A 421 2.98 -8.38 7.00
C HIS A 421 2.52 -7.52 8.19
N GLU A 422 1.45 -7.92 8.88
CA GLU A 422 0.92 -7.18 10.03
C GLU A 422 1.96 -7.09 11.17
N ILE A 423 2.63 -8.20 11.52
CA ILE A 423 3.59 -8.25 12.64
C ILE A 423 4.87 -7.48 12.31
N ILE A 424 5.46 -7.70 11.12
CA ILE A 424 6.66 -6.96 10.70
C ILE A 424 6.36 -5.47 10.59
N GLY A 425 5.23 -5.10 9.97
CA GLY A 425 4.79 -3.72 9.81
C GLY A 425 4.58 -3.03 11.16
N GLN A 426 3.90 -3.68 12.11
CA GLN A 426 3.68 -3.16 13.46
C GLN A 426 4.96 -3.02 14.26
N ASN A 427 5.87 -4.02 14.19
CA ASN A 427 7.14 -3.95 14.91
C ASN A 427 8.04 -2.86 14.35
N TYR A 428 8.18 -2.75 13.02
CA TYR A 428 8.91 -1.64 12.40
C TYR A 428 8.31 -0.29 12.82
N ALA A 429 6.98 -0.15 12.76
CA ALA A 429 6.26 1.05 13.17
C ALA A 429 6.56 1.44 14.63
N GLY A 430 6.74 0.45 15.53
CA GLY A 430 7.14 0.68 16.92
C GLY A 430 8.51 1.33 17.09
N TYR A 431 9.47 1.09 16.19
CA TYR A 431 10.78 1.75 16.20
C TYR A 431 10.72 3.20 15.72
N VAL A 432 9.88 3.48 14.72
CA VAL A 432 9.81 4.79 14.07
C VAL A 432 8.73 5.70 14.65
N GLY A 433 7.76 5.15 15.38
CA GLY A 433 6.61 5.87 15.92
C GLY A 433 5.55 6.18 14.87
N TYR A 434 5.39 5.33 13.86
CA TYR A 434 4.48 5.53 12.71
C TYR A 434 3.20 4.70 12.86
N THR A 435 2.20 4.95 12.02
CA THR A 435 0.95 4.21 11.95
C THR A 435 1.08 3.01 11.00
N PRO A 436 1.00 1.76 11.50
CA PRO A 436 0.98 0.56 10.67
C PRO A 436 -0.43 0.29 10.12
N GLN A 437 -0.58 0.10 8.81
CA GLN A 437 -1.87 -0.27 8.20
C GLN A 437 -1.71 -0.90 6.82
N GLN A 438 -2.77 -1.56 6.31
CA GLN A 438 -2.82 -1.95 4.90
C GLN A 438 -2.84 -0.68 4.02
N ALA A 439 -2.10 -0.66 2.91
CA ALA A 439 -1.97 0.51 2.04
C ALA A 439 -3.32 1.10 1.60
N SER A 440 -4.32 0.26 1.30
CA SER A 440 -5.67 0.68 0.92
C SER A 440 -6.48 1.37 2.02
N ASP A 441 -6.06 1.32 3.29
CA ASP A 441 -6.72 2.07 4.37
C ASP A 441 -6.49 3.58 4.25
N LEU A 442 -5.46 4.01 3.52
CA LEU A 442 -5.37 5.37 2.99
C LEU A 442 -6.42 5.59 1.92
N TYR A 443 -6.18 5.04 0.74
CA TYR A 443 -7.02 5.08 -0.44
C TYR A 443 -6.53 4.01 -1.42
N LEU A 444 -7.37 3.60 -2.36
CA LEU A 444 -6.92 2.64 -3.37
C LEU A 444 -5.87 3.29 -4.28
N ALA A 445 -4.74 2.60 -4.46
CA ALA A 445 -3.69 2.96 -5.39
C ALA A 445 -3.22 1.69 -6.13
N SER A 446 -3.22 1.71 -7.45
CA SER A 446 -2.87 0.56 -8.27
C SER A 446 -1.52 0.71 -8.97
N GLY A 447 -0.82 -0.40 -9.22
CA GLY A 447 0.46 -0.40 -9.92
C GLY A 447 1.61 0.13 -9.04
N THR A 448 1.53 -0.11 -7.73
CA THR A 448 2.57 0.24 -6.76
C THR A 448 3.63 -0.86 -6.65
N THR A 449 4.80 -0.50 -6.13
CA THR A 449 5.98 -1.37 -6.02
C THR A 449 5.71 -2.54 -5.07
N ASP A 450 5.10 -2.27 -3.92
CA ASP A 450 4.75 -3.25 -2.89
C ASP A 450 3.70 -4.25 -3.36
N ASP A 451 2.57 -3.78 -3.91
CA ASP A 451 1.56 -4.67 -4.50
C ASP A 451 2.15 -5.56 -5.60
N TRP A 452 3.10 -5.03 -6.38
CA TRP A 452 3.73 -5.80 -7.43
C TRP A 452 4.69 -6.87 -6.92
N SER A 453 5.61 -6.54 -6.03
CA SER A 453 6.62 -7.50 -5.56
C SER A 453 5.98 -8.65 -4.79
N TYR A 454 5.04 -8.37 -3.88
CA TYR A 454 4.25 -9.43 -3.23
C TYR A 454 3.34 -10.13 -4.25
N GLY A 455 2.59 -9.38 -5.06
CA GLY A 455 1.54 -9.98 -5.88
C GLY A 455 2.01 -10.92 -6.99
N VAL A 456 3.20 -10.72 -7.54
CA VAL A 456 3.77 -11.66 -8.51
C VAL A 456 4.40 -12.90 -7.86
N THR A 457 4.71 -12.84 -6.56
CA THR A 457 5.38 -13.92 -5.80
C THR A 457 4.48 -14.60 -4.75
N GLN A 458 3.25 -14.14 -4.54
CA GLN A 458 2.31 -14.64 -3.50
C GLN A 458 1.97 -16.15 -3.59
N ASN A 459 2.40 -16.86 -4.63
CA ASN A 459 2.21 -18.32 -4.78
C ASN A 459 3.54 -19.09 -4.76
N ASP A 460 4.66 -18.40 -4.56
CA ASP A 460 5.96 -19.01 -4.40
C ASP A 460 6.10 -19.57 -2.97
N ALA A 461 7.05 -20.48 -2.76
CA ALA A 461 7.28 -21.08 -1.44
C ALA A 461 7.72 -20.05 -0.39
N MET A 462 8.38 -18.97 -0.84
CA MET A 462 8.72 -17.81 -0.06
C MET A 462 8.35 -16.58 -0.90
N PRO A 463 7.23 -15.90 -0.63
CA PRO A 463 6.88 -14.68 -1.33
C PRO A 463 7.78 -13.51 -0.87
N ILE A 464 7.81 -12.44 -1.65
CA ILE A 464 8.45 -11.19 -1.24
C ILE A 464 7.50 -10.46 -0.28
N PHE A 465 7.87 -10.36 0.99
CA PHE A 465 7.18 -9.54 1.98
C PHE A 465 7.56 -8.08 1.78
N SER A 466 6.62 -7.30 1.25
CA SER A 466 6.89 -5.94 0.79
C SER A 466 6.25 -4.88 1.68
N PHE A 467 6.97 -3.78 1.90
CA PHE A 467 6.53 -2.67 2.73
C PHE A 467 6.83 -1.33 2.09
N THR A 468 5.90 -0.40 2.25
CA THR A 468 6.08 1.02 1.91
C THR A 468 6.16 1.81 3.21
N VAL A 469 7.23 2.60 3.41
CA VAL A 469 7.37 3.48 4.58
C VAL A 469 7.19 4.92 4.14
N GLU A 470 6.18 5.61 4.67
CA GLU A 470 5.98 7.05 4.48
C GLU A 470 6.62 7.79 5.65
N LEU A 471 7.81 8.35 5.42
CA LEU A 471 8.57 9.07 6.44
C LEU A 471 7.80 10.29 6.97
N ASP A 472 8.03 10.65 8.22
CA ASP A 472 7.50 11.88 8.81
C ASP A 472 8.58 12.97 8.94
N GLY A 473 8.14 14.20 9.08
CA GLY A 473 8.95 15.37 9.44
C GLY A 473 8.30 16.69 9.05
N GLY A 474 6.98 16.71 8.82
CA GLY A 474 6.22 17.92 8.52
C GLY A 474 6.22 18.33 7.04
N GLY A 475 6.53 17.41 6.11
CA GLY A 475 6.41 17.65 4.68
C GLY A 475 7.41 16.85 3.82
N PHE A 476 7.46 17.17 2.53
CA PHE A 476 8.43 16.59 1.59
C PHE A 476 9.89 16.99 1.90
N TYR A 477 10.08 18.15 2.53
CA TYR A 477 11.38 18.69 2.97
C TYR A 477 11.35 19.02 4.46
N PRO A 478 11.42 18.01 5.35
CA PRO A 478 11.52 18.27 6.77
C PRO A 478 12.72 19.17 7.13
N PRO A 479 12.69 19.92 8.25
CA PRO A 479 13.83 20.73 8.65
C PRO A 479 15.06 19.82 8.88
N PRO A 480 16.29 20.24 8.52
CA PRO A 480 17.50 19.43 8.69
C PRO A 480 17.70 18.86 10.11
N SER A 481 17.22 19.56 11.13
CA SER A 481 17.26 19.10 12.53
C SER A 481 16.45 17.82 12.79
N ALA A 482 15.50 17.46 11.93
CA ALA A 482 14.72 16.23 12.03
C ALA A 482 15.45 15.01 11.43
N LEU A 483 16.35 15.22 10.46
CA LEU A 483 17.01 14.14 9.71
C LEU A 483 17.79 13.17 10.62
N PRO A 484 18.60 13.60 11.62
CA PRO A 484 19.38 12.66 12.43
C PRO A 484 18.52 11.64 13.17
N THR A 485 17.45 12.09 13.83
CA THR A 485 16.52 11.21 14.56
C THR A 485 15.75 10.31 13.60
N MET A 486 15.28 10.86 12.47
CA MET A 486 14.57 10.10 11.45
C MET A 486 15.41 8.98 10.87
N CYS A 487 16.65 9.27 10.45
CA CYS A 487 17.58 8.28 9.94
C CYS A 487 17.92 7.22 10.99
N ALA A 488 18.19 7.63 12.24
CA ALA A 488 18.51 6.70 13.32
C ALA A 488 17.35 5.73 13.63
N ASN A 489 16.12 6.24 13.75
CA ASN A 489 14.95 5.42 14.04
C ASN A 489 14.62 4.46 12.90
N ASN A 490 14.65 4.93 11.64
CA ASN A 490 14.41 4.06 10.48
C ASN A 490 15.51 3.00 10.33
N THR A 491 16.75 3.33 10.67
CA THR A 491 17.84 2.34 10.69
C THR A 491 17.63 1.31 11.80
N ALA A 492 17.17 1.72 12.99
CA ALA A 492 16.83 0.78 14.05
C ALA A 492 15.69 -0.17 13.66
N GLY A 493 14.64 0.35 13.02
CA GLY A 493 13.56 -0.47 12.44
C GLY A 493 14.08 -1.41 11.34
N MET A 494 14.96 -0.93 10.48
CA MET A 494 15.57 -1.76 9.43
C MET A 494 16.44 -2.87 10.02
N MET A 495 17.18 -2.62 11.11
CA MET A 495 17.93 -3.68 11.79
C MET A 495 17.03 -4.79 12.36
N TYR A 496 15.82 -4.47 12.81
CA TYR A 496 14.82 -5.48 13.15
C TYR A 496 14.40 -6.29 11.94
N VAL A 497 14.11 -5.63 10.80
CA VAL A 497 13.72 -6.28 9.54
C VAL A 497 14.82 -7.23 9.04
N LEU A 498 16.07 -6.78 9.03
CA LEU A 498 17.21 -7.62 8.68
C LEU A 498 17.34 -8.82 9.63
N GLY A 499 16.98 -8.66 10.90
CA GLY A 499 16.99 -9.75 11.87
C GLY A 499 15.94 -10.84 11.64
N VAL A 500 14.94 -10.59 10.77
CA VAL A 500 13.88 -11.57 10.43
C VAL A 500 13.83 -11.93 8.95
N ALA A 501 14.72 -11.38 8.14
CA ALA A 501 14.71 -11.52 6.69
C ALA A 501 15.11 -12.91 6.19
N ASP A 502 15.84 -13.68 6.99
CA ASP A 502 16.22 -15.05 6.63
C ASP A 502 15.00 -15.98 6.51
N ASN A 503 14.04 -15.77 7.40
CA ASN A 503 12.75 -16.46 7.41
C ASN A 503 11.67 -15.54 7.99
N PRO A 504 10.96 -14.74 7.17
CA PRO A 504 9.92 -13.83 7.66
C PRO A 504 8.81 -14.53 8.44
N TYR A 505 8.50 -15.80 8.15
CA TYR A 505 7.49 -16.57 8.88
C TYR A 505 7.84 -16.83 10.35
N GLN A 506 9.10 -16.63 10.77
CA GLN A 506 9.50 -16.78 12.17
C GLN A 506 8.79 -15.81 13.12
N VAL A 507 8.25 -14.71 12.59
CA VAL A 507 7.51 -13.71 13.38
C VAL A 507 6.10 -14.18 13.74
N LEU A 508 5.59 -15.22 13.06
CA LEU A 508 4.30 -15.79 13.40
C LEU A 508 4.35 -16.34 14.83
N PRO A 509 3.23 -16.23 15.59
CA PRO A 509 3.10 -16.92 16.86
C PRO A 509 3.49 -18.39 16.65
N GLN A 510 4.54 -18.82 17.35
CA GLN A 510 4.86 -20.23 17.39
C GLN A 510 3.75 -20.92 18.17
N PRO A 511 3.23 -22.07 17.72
CA PRO A 511 2.28 -22.82 18.53
C PRO A 511 2.92 -23.11 19.89
N GLU A 512 2.26 -22.71 20.99
CA GLU A 512 2.67 -23.08 22.34
C GLU A 512 2.71 -24.61 22.42
N PRO A 513 3.85 -25.20 22.80
CA PRO A 513 3.95 -26.65 22.85
C PRO A 513 2.94 -27.21 23.85
N LEU A 514 2.36 -28.37 23.53
CA LEU A 514 1.60 -29.14 24.52
C LEU A 514 2.53 -29.41 25.70
N THR A 515 2.25 -28.87 26.88
CA THR A 515 3.20 -28.91 28.00
C THR A 515 2.53 -29.48 29.24
N ILE A 516 3.12 -30.51 29.85
CA ILE A 516 2.69 -31.04 31.15
C ILE A 516 3.04 -30.01 32.24
N THR A 517 2.00 -29.43 32.84
CA THR A 517 2.13 -28.39 33.87
C THR A 517 2.20 -28.97 35.29
N SER A 518 1.66 -30.17 35.49
CA SER A 518 1.75 -30.93 36.73
C SER A 518 1.63 -32.42 36.44
N PRO A 519 2.37 -33.30 37.14
CA PRO A 519 3.48 -32.99 38.04
C PRO A 519 4.70 -32.41 37.27
N SER A 520 5.67 -31.83 37.97
CA SER A 520 6.91 -31.37 37.34
C SER A 520 7.86 -32.53 37.04
N ASN A 521 8.71 -32.40 36.01
CA ASN A 521 9.73 -33.40 35.70
C ASN A 521 10.68 -33.62 36.89
N GLY A 522 10.90 -34.88 37.25
CA GLY A 522 11.68 -35.33 38.40
C GLY A 522 10.93 -35.31 39.74
N GLN A 523 9.66 -34.88 39.78
CA GLN A 523 8.89 -34.79 41.02
C GLN A 523 8.64 -36.17 41.64
N THR A 524 8.74 -36.26 42.98
CA THR A 524 8.22 -37.41 43.73
C THR A 524 6.73 -37.23 43.98
N VAL A 525 5.95 -38.25 43.66
CA VAL A 525 4.49 -38.23 43.72
C VAL A 525 3.94 -39.45 44.45
N SER A 526 2.82 -39.29 45.15
CA SER A 526 2.16 -40.39 45.87
C SER A 526 0.65 -40.17 46.00
N GLY A 527 -0.10 -41.26 46.15
CA GLY A 527 -1.57 -41.23 46.23
C GLY A 527 -2.23 -40.87 44.90
N THR A 528 -3.17 -39.93 44.93
CA THR A 528 -3.85 -39.45 43.71
C THR A 528 -3.18 -38.17 43.21
N VAL A 529 -2.69 -38.21 41.97
CA VAL A 529 -1.97 -37.13 41.31
C VAL A 529 -2.79 -36.68 40.10
N ASN A 530 -3.08 -35.38 39.99
CA ASN A 530 -3.67 -34.85 38.78
C ASN A 530 -2.57 -34.44 37.81
N ILE A 531 -2.56 -35.11 36.66
CA ILE A 531 -1.73 -34.76 35.52
C ILE A 531 -2.51 -33.70 34.73
N THR A 532 -1.92 -32.53 34.54
CA THR A 532 -2.52 -31.41 33.78
C THR A 532 -1.56 -30.96 32.71
N CYS A 533 -2.09 -30.45 31.61
CA CYS A 533 -1.29 -29.87 30.54
C CYS A 533 -1.97 -28.64 29.93
N ASP A 534 -1.16 -27.70 29.48
CA ASP A 534 -1.58 -26.58 28.65
C ASP A 534 -1.36 -26.95 27.19
N ALA A 535 -2.25 -26.51 26.30
CA ALA A 535 -2.25 -26.90 24.89
C ALA A 535 -2.80 -25.76 24.03
N GLU A 536 -2.34 -25.69 22.78
CA GLU A 536 -2.85 -24.77 21.77
C GLU A 536 -4.35 -24.99 21.46
N PRO A 537 -5.08 -23.94 21.00
CA PRO A 537 -6.49 -24.06 20.64
C PRO A 537 -6.80 -25.09 19.54
N GLU A 538 -5.80 -25.44 18.71
CA GLU A 538 -5.95 -26.48 17.68
C GLU A 538 -5.99 -27.90 18.28
N ILE A 539 -5.38 -28.12 19.45
CA ILE A 539 -5.44 -29.39 20.18
C ILE A 539 -6.79 -29.47 20.88
N VAL A 540 -7.69 -30.27 20.33
CA VAL A 540 -9.04 -30.49 20.88
C VAL A 540 -9.16 -31.81 21.63
N LYS A 541 -8.12 -32.63 21.60
CA LYS A 541 -8.05 -33.94 22.25
C LYS A 541 -6.63 -34.23 22.76
N VAL A 542 -6.51 -34.63 24.01
CA VAL A 542 -5.25 -35.07 24.63
C VAL A 542 -5.37 -36.51 25.13
N GLU A 543 -4.36 -37.33 24.84
CA GLU A 543 -4.22 -38.69 25.35
C GLU A 543 -3.10 -38.75 26.40
N PHE A 544 -3.39 -39.38 27.54
CA PHE A 544 -2.47 -39.51 28.68
C PHE A 544 -1.95 -40.95 28.77
N TYR A 545 -0.63 -41.10 28.78
CA TYR A 545 0.07 -42.39 28.85
C TYR A 545 0.94 -42.45 30.10
N ILE A 546 0.98 -43.63 30.74
CA ILE A 546 1.94 -43.97 31.80
C ILE A 546 2.70 -45.21 31.36
N ASP A 547 4.03 -45.12 31.33
CA ASP A 547 4.95 -46.18 30.86
C ASP A 547 4.55 -46.76 29.50
N GLY A 548 4.20 -45.86 28.56
CA GLY A 548 3.77 -46.22 27.20
C GLY A 548 2.36 -46.82 27.08
N SER A 549 1.63 -46.98 28.19
CA SER A 549 0.25 -47.48 28.18
C SER A 549 -0.76 -46.33 28.25
N LEU A 550 -1.67 -46.24 27.28
CA LEU A 550 -2.76 -45.27 27.28
C LEU A 550 -3.65 -45.46 28.51
N LYS A 551 -3.90 -44.38 29.26
CA LYS A 551 -4.74 -44.37 30.47
C LYS A 551 -6.02 -43.57 30.30
N SER A 552 -5.95 -42.43 29.60
CA SER A 552 -7.10 -41.55 29.42
C SER A 552 -7.03 -40.80 28.10
N THR A 553 -8.20 -40.38 27.63
CA THR A 553 -8.37 -39.43 26.53
C THR A 553 -9.31 -38.35 27.02
N ASP A 554 -8.87 -37.10 26.99
CA ASP A 554 -9.66 -35.94 27.36
C ASP A 554 -9.90 -35.06 26.12
N THR A 555 -11.11 -34.57 25.95
CA THR A 555 -11.55 -33.75 24.80
C THR A 555 -12.09 -32.39 25.24
N ALA A 556 -11.86 -32.00 26.50
CA ALA A 556 -12.33 -30.74 27.05
C ALA A 556 -11.20 -30.03 27.80
N SER A 557 -10.82 -28.84 27.32
CA SER A 557 -9.89 -27.98 28.04
C SER A 557 -10.56 -27.39 29.30
N PRO A 558 -9.86 -27.29 30.45
CA PRO A 558 -8.46 -27.69 30.67
C PRO A 558 -8.28 -29.22 30.74
N PHE A 559 -7.30 -29.73 30.00
CA PHE A 559 -7.06 -31.17 29.87
C PHE A 559 -6.45 -31.74 31.15
N SER A 560 -7.00 -32.84 31.64
CA SER A 560 -6.47 -33.48 32.85
C SER A 560 -6.71 -34.98 32.93
N TYR A 561 -5.85 -35.66 33.68
CA TYR A 561 -6.03 -37.05 34.07
C TYR A 561 -5.69 -37.26 35.55
N SER A 562 -6.64 -37.82 36.30
CA SER A 562 -6.43 -38.20 37.70
C SER A 562 -5.79 -39.59 37.77
N TRP A 563 -4.53 -39.64 38.17
CA TRP A 563 -3.71 -40.83 38.25
C TRP A 563 -3.57 -41.32 39.69
N ASP A 564 -3.99 -42.57 39.94
CA ASP A 564 -3.75 -43.26 41.21
C ASP A 564 -2.41 -44.00 41.16
N THR A 565 -1.42 -43.48 41.90
CA THR A 565 -0.06 -44.03 41.92
C THR A 565 0.05 -45.28 42.79
N THR A 566 -0.94 -45.58 43.64
CA THR A 566 -0.89 -46.76 44.54
C THR A 566 -0.94 -48.09 43.80
N ALA A 567 -1.29 -48.06 42.51
CA ALA A 567 -1.29 -49.22 41.61
C ALA A 567 0.05 -49.44 40.89
N TYR A 568 1.07 -48.61 41.14
CA TYR A 568 2.37 -48.61 40.48
C TYR A 568 3.48 -48.91 41.48
N SER A 569 4.66 -49.30 41.00
CA SER A 569 5.81 -49.63 41.84
C SER A 569 6.56 -48.37 42.31
N ASP A 570 7.09 -48.38 43.52
CA ASP A 570 7.91 -47.28 44.08
C ASP A 570 9.23 -47.13 43.28
N SER A 571 9.16 -46.41 42.16
CA SER A 571 10.19 -46.35 41.13
C SER A 571 9.94 -45.16 40.20
N SER A 572 10.83 -44.97 39.21
CA SER A 572 10.62 -43.94 38.20
C SER A 572 9.59 -44.39 37.17
N HIS A 573 8.64 -43.51 36.86
CA HIS A 573 7.59 -43.71 35.86
C HIS A 573 7.61 -42.58 34.83
N THR A 574 7.32 -42.92 33.57
CA THR A 574 7.26 -41.95 32.47
C THR A 574 5.81 -41.56 32.19
N ILE A 575 5.54 -40.26 32.21
CA ILE A 575 4.26 -39.66 31.80
C ILE A 575 4.44 -39.07 30.41
N LEU A 576 3.59 -39.46 29.46
CA LEU A 576 3.56 -38.92 28.10
C LEU A 576 2.15 -38.41 27.82
N VAL A 577 2.02 -37.19 27.29
CA VAL A 577 0.77 -36.64 26.78
C VAL A 577 0.87 -36.44 25.27
N LYS A 578 -0.18 -36.75 24.51
CA LYS A 578 -0.24 -36.54 23.05
C LYS A 578 -1.45 -35.71 22.66
N GLY A 579 -1.24 -34.65 21.90
CA GLY A 579 -2.27 -33.72 21.41
C GLY A 579 -2.70 -34.02 19.97
N TYR A 580 -3.99 -33.83 19.69
CA TYR A 580 -4.58 -34.06 18.38
C TYR A 580 -5.56 -32.96 17.98
N ASP A 581 -5.61 -32.68 16.68
CA ASP A 581 -6.54 -31.74 16.08
C ASP A 581 -7.97 -32.28 15.96
N SER A 582 -8.90 -31.44 15.47
CA SER A 582 -10.29 -31.83 15.23
C SER A 582 -10.49 -32.88 14.13
N GLY A 583 -9.49 -33.07 13.27
CA GLY A 583 -9.39 -34.14 12.28
C GLY A 583 -8.78 -35.43 12.82
N ASN A 584 -8.41 -35.46 14.10
CA ASN A 584 -7.71 -36.56 14.78
C ASN A 584 -6.29 -36.83 14.22
N SER A 585 -5.65 -35.82 13.62
CA SER A 585 -4.23 -35.80 13.27
C SER A 585 -3.40 -35.53 14.51
N PHE A 586 -2.23 -36.16 14.61
CA PHE A 586 -1.26 -35.86 15.65
C PHE A 586 -0.70 -34.45 15.45
N VAL A 587 -0.66 -33.66 16.53
CA VAL A 587 -0.15 -32.28 16.53
C VAL A 587 1.18 -32.23 17.28
N ASP A 588 1.19 -32.60 18.56
CA ASP A 588 2.36 -32.45 19.44
C ASP A 588 2.35 -33.46 20.61
N ASP A 589 3.48 -33.64 21.29
CA ASP A 589 3.59 -34.42 22.54
C ASP A 589 4.58 -33.84 23.57
N ASP A 590 4.38 -34.20 24.84
CA ASP A 590 5.32 -33.89 25.91
C ASP A 590 5.47 -35.06 26.88
N THR A 591 6.69 -35.20 27.41
CA THR A 591 7.09 -36.33 28.24
C THR A 591 7.91 -35.88 29.44
N ILE A 592 7.49 -36.34 30.62
CA ILE A 592 8.24 -36.15 31.87
C ILE A 592 8.46 -37.48 32.58
N ASN A 593 9.45 -37.53 33.46
CA ASN A 593 9.66 -38.64 34.38
C ASN A 593 9.37 -38.19 35.81
N VAL A 594 8.69 -39.04 36.58
CA VAL A 594 8.43 -38.81 38.01
C VAL A 594 8.90 -40.01 38.80
N THR A 595 8.99 -39.88 40.12
CA THR A 595 9.24 -41.00 41.03
C THR A 595 8.00 -41.24 41.88
N VAL A 596 7.46 -42.46 41.86
CA VAL A 596 6.38 -42.88 42.77
C VAL A 596 7.01 -43.34 44.10
N ASP A 597 6.44 -42.91 45.23
CA ASP A 597 6.82 -43.28 46.62
C ASP A 597 5.63 -43.86 47.40
#